data_AF-A0A9D7BJC5-F1
#
_entry.id   AF-A0A9D7BJC5-F1
#
_cell.length_a   1.000
_cell.length_b   1.000
_cell.length_c   1.000
_cell.angle_alpha   90.00
_cell.angle_beta   90.00
_cell.angle_gamma   90.00
#
_symmetry.space_group_name_H-M   'P 1'
#
loop_
_entity.id
_entity.type
_entity.pdbx_description
1 polymer ?
#
loop_
_entity_poly.entity_id
_entity_poly.type
_entity_poly.pdbx_seq_one_letter_code
_entity_poly.pdbx_strand_id
1 'polypeptide(L)'
;MINRSLLSSSYCSKFFVTLFTLVLLSFNTVTGQSSYWIKKERKTIEQRSDWAGQFNENLMSFYELDMQEMKSLVTKAPLEPAFDFTSKDGNTTDIIIPMPDGSLHEYTIVESPVMEEELKINYPSIKSYRGINKNNKTEIVRFDLGPYGFHALVWTSKGWSR
;
A
#
# COMPACT_ATOMS: atom_id res chain seq x y z
N MET A 1 -36.92 -15.59 -59.84
CA MET A 1 -36.12 -16.46 -58.96
C MET A 1 -34.89 -15.68 -58.51
N ILE A 2 -34.90 -15.15 -57.28
CA ILE A 2 -33.79 -14.33 -56.74
C ILE A 2 -32.88 -15.24 -55.91
N ASN A 3 -31.60 -15.23 -56.25
CA ASN A 3 -30.55 -16.14 -55.79
C ASN A 3 -30.23 -15.93 -54.29
N ARG A 4 -30.67 -16.85 -53.42
CA ARG A 4 -30.52 -16.78 -51.95
C ARG A 4 -29.10 -17.09 -51.43
N SER A 5 -28.14 -17.40 -52.30
CA SER A 5 -26.82 -17.94 -51.92
C SER A 5 -25.77 -16.90 -51.50
N LEU A 6 -25.94 -15.61 -51.83
CA LEU A 6 -24.94 -14.57 -51.56
C LEU A 6 -25.08 -13.89 -50.19
N LEU A 7 -26.21 -14.09 -49.51
CA LEU A 7 -26.48 -13.46 -48.22
C LEU A 7 -25.76 -14.17 -47.07
N SER A 8 -25.66 -15.51 -47.05
CA SER A 8 -25.09 -16.25 -45.89
C SER A 8 -23.57 -16.06 -45.70
N SER A 9 -22.81 -15.87 -46.78
CA SER A 9 -21.35 -15.67 -46.74
C SER A 9 -20.96 -14.35 -46.07
N SER A 10 -21.71 -13.28 -46.39
CA SER A 10 -21.46 -11.94 -45.84
C SER A 10 -21.79 -11.83 -44.35
N TYR A 11 -22.78 -12.59 -43.88
CA TYR A 11 -23.13 -12.63 -42.45
C TYR A 11 -22.16 -13.47 -41.63
N CYS A 12 -21.60 -14.56 -42.18
CA CYS A 12 -20.64 -15.41 -41.49
C CYS A 12 -19.31 -14.68 -41.21
N SER A 13 -18.79 -13.91 -42.18
CA SER A 13 -17.59 -13.09 -42.02
C SER A 13 -17.78 -11.97 -41.00
N LYS A 14 -18.91 -11.26 -41.06
CA LYS A 14 -19.24 -10.21 -40.07
C LYS A 14 -19.42 -10.78 -38.66
N PHE A 15 -20.03 -11.96 -38.54
CA PHE A 15 -20.21 -12.63 -37.25
C PHE A 15 -18.88 -13.06 -36.63
N PHE A 16 -17.95 -13.57 -37.46
CA PHE A 16 -16.61 -13.97 -37.02
C PHE A 16 -15.75 -12.75 -36.62
N VAL A 17 -15.83 -11.65 -37.37
CA VAL A 17 -15.14 -10.39 -37.04
C VAL A 17 -15.71 -9.74 -35.78
N THR A 18 -17.04 -9.76 -35.58
CA THR A 18 -17.66 -9.23 -34.36
C THR A 18 -17.37 -10.11 -33.13
N LEU A 19 -17.22 -11.42 -33.30
CA LEU A 19 -16.82 -12.31 -32.22
C LEU A 19 -15.35 -12.11 -31.83
N PHE A 20 -14.50 -11.83 -32.81
CA PHE A 20 -13.07 -11.54 -32.61
C PHE A 20 -12.83 -10.18 -31.92
N THR A 21 -13.62 -9.15 -32.21
CA THR A 21 -13.49 -7.84 -31.54
C THR A 21 -14.02 -7.85 -30.10
N LEU A 22 -15.02 -8.69 -29.78
CA LEU A 22 -15.55 -8.81 -28.41
C LEU A 22 -14.57 -9.51 -27.45
N VAL A 23 -13.71 -10.39 -27.97
CA VAL A 23 -12.65 -11.08 -27.20
C VAL A 23 -11.46 -10.17 -26.90
N LEU A 24 -11.26 -9.08 -27.65
CA LEU A 24 -10.16 -8.13 -27.40
C LEU A 24 -10.51 -7.07 -26.33
N LEU A 25 -11.78 -6.91 -25.97
CA LEU A 25 -12.26 -5.96 -24.96
C LEU A 25 -12.27 -6.50 -23.51
N SER A 26 -11.90 -7.76 -23.30
CA SER A 26 -11.90 -8.40 -21.97
C SER A 26 -10.57 -8.29 -21.21
N PHE A 27 -9.53 -7.66 -21.78
CA PHE A 27 -8.32 -7.30 -21.03
C PHE A 27 -8.50 -5.98 -20.28
N ASN A 28 -9.51 -5.89 -19.42
CA ASN A 28 -9.48 -4.91 -18.34
C ASN A 28 -8.48 -5.46 -17.32
N THR A 29 -7.26 -4.94 -17.32
CA THR A 29 -6.34 -5.15 -16.19
C THR A 29 -6.99 -4.51 -14.98
N VAL A 30 -7.63 -5.33 -14.14
CA VAL A 30 -7.94 -4.95 -12.77
C VAL A 30 -6.61 -4.59 -12.14
N THR A 31 -6.36 -3.30 -11.95
CA THR A 31 -5.31 -2.84 -11.04
C THR A 31 -5.81 -3.16 -9.64
N GLY A 32 -5.65 -4.42 -9.23
CA GLY A 32 -5.64 -4.76 -7.82
C GLY A 32 -4.51 -3.95 -7.21
N GLN A 33 -4.80 -3.18 -6.18
CA GLN A 33 -3.82 -2.42 -5.41
C GLN A 33 -2.71 -3.41 -5.04
N SER A 34 -1.53 -3.30 -5.67
CA SER A 34 -0.37 -4.12 -5.31
C SER A 34 -0.13 -3.89 -3.84
N SER A 35 -0.31 -4.93 -3.02
CA SER A 35 0.08 -4.83 -1.63
C SER A 35 1.61 -4.90 -1.64
N TYR A 36 2.25 -3.75 -1.38
CA TYR A 36 3.69 -3.66 -1.09
C TYR A 36 4.08 -4.41 0.19
N TRP A 37 3.13 -5.06 0.87
CA TRP A 37 3.35 -6.00 1.95
C TRP A 37 3.14 -7.44 1.47
N ILE A 38 4.20 -8.23 1.52
CA ILE A 38 4.17 -9.65 1.18
C ILE A 38 4.16 -10.44 2.48
N LYS A 39 3.06 -11.14 2.78
CA LYS A 39 2.98 -11.99 3.97
C LYS A 39 4.01 -13.12 3.91
N LYS A 40 4.71 -13.38 5.03
CA LYS A 40 5.73 -14.42 5.14
C LYS A 40 5.44 -15.38 6.28
N GLU A 41 5.85 -16.62 6.08
CA GLU A 41 5.97 -17.60 7.17
C GLU A 41 7.31 -17.44 7.87
N ARG A 42 7.31 -17.55 9.21
CA ARG A 42 8.48 -17.28 10.06
C ARG A 42 9.75 -18.03 9.62
N LYS A 43 9.64 -19.29 9.18
CA LYS A 43 10.80 -20.15 8.88
C LYS A 43 11.75 -19.54 7.84
N THR A 44 11.27 -18.59 7.04
CA THR A 44 12.03 -17.90 6.00
C THR A 44 12.85 -16.70 6.53
N ILE A 45 12.62 -16.26 7.78
CA ILE A 45 13.33 -15.14 8.41
C ILE A 45 14.47 -15.73 9.25
N GLU A 46 15.51 -16.24 8.58
CA GLU A 46 16.64 -16.96 9.21
C GLU A 46 17.59 -16.06 10.03
N GLN A 47 17.29 -14.78 10.24
CA GLN A 47 18.26 -13.86 10.84
C GLN A 47 17.58 -12.74 11.62
N ARG A 48 17.16 -13.01 12.85
CA ARG A 48 16.87 -11.93 13.81
C ARG A 48 17.50 -12.21 15.17
N SER A 49 18.10 -11.17 15.72
CA SER A 49 18.82 -11.10 16.99
C SER A 49 18.02 -11.57 18.20
N ASP A 50 18.74 -12.07 19.21
CA ASP A 50 18.31 -12.77 20.44
C ASP A 50 17.12 -12.20 21.24
N TRP A 51 16.67 -10.97 20.96
CA TRP A 51 15.52 -10.34 21.62
C TRP A 51 14.15 -10.84 21.13
N ALA A 52 14.09 -11.57 20.01
CA ALA A 52 12.84 -12.09 19.45
C ALA A 52 12.13 -13.12 20.36
N GLY A 53 12.86 -13.77 21.29
CA GLY A 53 12.32 -14.79 22.19
C GLY A 53 11.36 -14.30 23.28
N GLN A 54 11.08 -12.99 23.35
CA GLN A 54 10.18 -12.41 24.37
C GLN A 54 8.73 -12.23 23.92
N PHE A 55 8.41 -12.48 22.65
CA PHE A 55 7.05 -12.27 22.12
C PHE A 55 6.26 -13.58 22.06
N ASN A 56 4.96 -13.52 22.42
CA ASN A 56 4.07 -14.66 22.23
C ASN A 56 3.81 -14.87 20.74
N GLU A 57 4.47 -15.90 20.23
CA GLU A 57 4.69 -16.19 18.82
C GLU A 57 3.42 -16.54 18.04
N ASN A 58 2.44 -17.11 18.73
CA ASN A 58 1.17 -17.52 18.12
C ASN A 58 0.25 -16.33 17.81
N LEU A 59 0.63 -15.11 18.24
CA LEU A 59 -0.17 -13.90 18.10
C LEU A 59 0.34 -12.95 17.01
N MET A 60 1.42 -13.31 16.29
CA MET A 60 2.10 -12.41 15.35
C MET A 60 2.10 -12.92 13.90
N SER A 61 1.69 -12.05 12.98
CA SER A 61 1.85 -12.20 11.54
C SER A 61 3.11 -11.47 11.05
N PHE A 62 3.83 -12.06 10.11
CA PHE A 62 5.05 -11.48 9.53
C PHE A 62 4.81 -11.04 8.09
N TYR A 63 5.36 -9.88 7.74
CA TYR A 63 5.28 -9.31 6.40
C TYR A 63 6.65 -8.78 5.98
N GLU A 64 6.97 -8.95 4.70
CA GLU A 64 8.10 -8.31 4.02
C GLU A 64 7.59 -7.09 3.25
N LEU A 65 8.31 -5.98 3.35
CA LEU A 65 7.95 -4.72 2.70
C LEU A 65 8.73 -4.54 1.40
N ASP A 66 8.05 -4.24 0.31
CA ASP A 66 8.67 -3.62 -0.86
C ASP A 66 9.04 -2.17 -0.51
N MET A 67 10.31 -1.99 -0.14
CA MET A 67 10.85 -0.69 0.26
C MET A 67 10.86 0.33 -0.88
N GLN A 68 10.94 -0.11 -2.14
CA GLN A 68 10.97 0.79 -3.29
C GLN A 68 9.58 1.35 -3.56
N GLU A 69 8.57 0.48 -3.54
CA GLU A 69 7.17 0.89 -3.70
C GLU A 69 6.73 1.78 -2.55
N MET A 70 7.04 1.41 -1.30
CA MET A 70 6.73 2.24 -0.13
C MET A 70 7.34 3.64 -0.23
N LYS A 71 8.63 3.76 -0.58
CA LYS A 71 9.29 5.06 -0.77
C LYS A 71 8.60 5.90 -1.84
N SER A 72 8.26 5.29 -2.98
CA SER A 72 7.53 5.97 -4.06
C SER A 72 6.17 6.49 -3.62
N LEU A 73 5.45 5.73 -2.79
CA LEU A 73 4.14 6.14 -2.27
C LEU A 73 4.24 7.32 -1.30
N VAL A 74 5.10 7.21 -0.28
CA VAL A 74 5.12 8.21 0.81
C VAL A 74 5.71 9.56 0.39
N THR A 75 6.46 9.63 -0.71
CA THR A 75 6.97 10.93 -1.25
C THR A 75 5.86 11.85 -1.74
N LYS A 76 4.64 11.32 -1.94
CA LYS A 76 3.45 12.11 -2.32
C LYS A 76 2.76 12.74 -1.11
N ALA A 77 3.15 12.35 0.11
CA ALA A 77 2.53 12.83 1.33
C ALA A 77 2.77 14.35 1.50
N PRO A 78 1.72 15.13 1.82
CA PRO A 78 1.88 16.54 2.12
C PRO A 78 2.63 16.75 3.45
N LEU A 79 3.20 17.93 3.64
CA LEU A 79 3.87 18.30 4.89
C LEU A 79 2.85 18.56 6.01
N GLU A 80 3.10 18.02 7.22
CA GLU A 80 2.20 18.10 8.38
C GLU A 80 1.71 19.51 8.72
N PRO A 81 2.55 20.57 8.75
CA PRO A 81 2.11 21.91 9.15
C PRO A 81 1.01 22.49 8.24
N ALA A 82 0.96 22.04 6.99
CA ALA A 82 0.04 22.55 5.98
C ALA A 82 -1.18 21.64 5.75
N PHE A 83 -1.26 20.50 6.43
CA PHE A 83 -2.27 19.49 6.15
C PHE A 83 -3.32 19.37 7.25
N ASP A 84 -4.59 19.53 6.87
CA ASP A 84 -5.73 19.30 7.74
C ASP A 84 -6.35 17.92 7.46
N PHE A 85 -6.20 17.00 8.41
CA PHE A 85 -6.82 15.66 8.37
C PHE A 85 -8.35 15.67 8.38
N THR A 86 -8.99 16.81 8.63
CA THR A 86 -10.44 16.99 8.59
C THR A 86 -10.95 17.57 7.27
N SER A 87 -10.05 18.11 6.45
CA SER A 87 -10.38 18.65 5.14
C SER A 87 -10.87 17.54 4.21
N LYS A 88 -11.82 17.88 3.33
CA LYS A 88 -12.33 16.97 2.29
C LYS A 88 -11.56 17.10 0.98
N ASP A 89 -10.45 17.83 1.00
CA ASP A 89 -9.64 18.09 -0.17
C ASP A 89 -8.93 16.77 -0.51
N GLY A 90 -9.20 16.23 -1.70
CA GLY A 90 -8.80 14.89 -2.10
C GLY A 90 -7.29 14.67 -2.30
N ASN A 91 -6.43 15.57 -1.83
CA ASN A 91 -4.99 15.45 -1.91
C ASN A 91 -4.43 14.72 -0.68
N THR A 92 -4.82 13.46 -0.51
CA THR A 92 -4.36 12.59 0.57
C THR A 92 -3.38 11.55 0.04
N THR A 93 -2.43 11.14 0.88
CA THR A 93 -1.62 9.95 0.63
C THR A 93 -2.00 8.89 1.64
N ASP A 94 -2.44 7.74 1.15
CA ASP A 94 -2.91 6.64 1.98
C ASP A 94 -1.95 5.46 1.91
N ILE A 95 -1.68 4.84 3.06
CA ILE A 95 -0.90 3.61 3.16
C ILE A 95 -1.62 2.57 4.01
N ILE A 96 -1.25 1.31 3.81
CA ILE A 96 -1.68 0.16 4.57
C ILE A 96 -0.50 -0.27 5.44
N ILE A 97 -0.78 -0.58 6.71
CA ILE A 97 0.19 -1.17 7.62
C ILE A 97 -0.44 -2.45 8.20
N PRO A 98 0.25 -3.60 8.11
CA PRO A 98 -0.19 -4.80 8.78
C PRO A 98 0.02 -4.69 10.29
N MET A 99 -1.00 -5.09 11.04
CA MET A 99 -0.96 -5.18 12.49
C MET A 99 -0.42 -6.56 12.93
N PRO A 100 0.05 -6.70 14.18
CA PRO A 100 0.57 -7.98 14.67
C PRO A 100 -0.42 -9.14 14.55
N ASP A 101 -1.72 -8.89 14.76
CA ASP A 101 -2.78 -9.90 14.62
C ASP A 101 -3.06 -10.31 13.16
N GLY A 102 -2.40 -9.67 12.20
CA GLY A 102 -2.54 -9.92 10.77
C GLY A 102 -3.61 -9.09 10.08
N SER A 103 -4.37 -8.27 10.81
CA SER A 103 -5.28 -7.29 10.22
C SER A 103 -4.51 -6.21 9.46
N LEU A 104 -5.15 -5.59 8.47
CA LEU A 104 -4.57 -4.52 7.66
C LEU A 104 -5.28 -3.22 7.97
N HIS A 105 -4.52 -2.22 8.43
CA HIS A 105 -5.05 -0.91 8.78
C HIS A 105 -4.62 0.12 7.74
N GLU A 106 -5.57 0.94 7.28
CA GLU A 106 -5.34 1.99 6.29
C GLU A 106 -5.22 3.36 6.99
N TYR A 107 -4.15 4.08 6.69
CA TYR A 107 -3.83 5.37 7.28
C TYR A 107 -3.66 6.41 6.19
N THR A 108 -4.27 7.58 6.40
CA THR A 108 -3.88 8.80 5.68
C THR A 108 -2.66 9.38 6.37
N ILE A 109 -1.61 9.70 5.60
CA ILE A 109 -0.31 10.11 6.11
C ILE A 109 0.12 11.51 5.64
N VAL A 110 1.00 12.11 6.43
CA VAL A 110 1.70 13.35 6.17
C VAL A 110 3.19 13.17 6.49
N GLU A 111 4.06 13.87 5.77
CA GLU A 111 5.47 13.99 6.14
C GLU A 111 5.59 14.89 7.37
N SER A 112 6.18 14.36 8.45
CA SER A 112 6.34 14.99 9.76
C SER A 112 7.83 15.02 10.10
N PRO A 113 8.61 15.93 9.48
CA PRO A 113 10.04 15.99 9.69
C PRO A 113 10.35 16.44 11.13
N VAL A 114 11.11 15.63 11.85
CA VAL A 114 11.53 15.90 13.25
C VAL A 114 13.01 16.27 13.36
N MET A 115 13.76 16.17 12.27
CA MET A 115 15.19 16.49 12.25
C MET A 115 15.40 17.98 11.99
N GLU A 116 16.38 18.55 12.69
CA GLU A 116 16.93 19.87 12.43
C GLU A 116 17.53 19.97 11.02
N GLU A 117 17.60 21.19 10.48
CA GLU A 117 17.96 21.45 9.07
C GLU A 117 19.35 20.89 8.71
N GLU A 118 20.35 21.10 9.56
CA GLU A 118 21.72 20.60 9.35
C GLU A 118 21.79 19.06 9.33
N LEU A 119 20.99 18.39 10.16
CA LEU A 119 20.90 16.93 10.17
C LEU A 119 20.17 16.40 8.94
N LYS A 120 19.12 17.10 8.49
CA LYS A 120 18.39 16.76 7.27
C LYS A 120 19.30 16.80 6.03
N ILE A 121 20.22 17.76 5.97
CA ILE A 121 21.21 17.86 4.89
C ILE A 121 22.17 16.66 4.91
N ASN A 122 22.60 16.23 6.10
CA ASN A 122 23.53 15.10 6.26
C ASN A 122 22.85 13.74 6.12
N TYR A 123 21.55 13.63 6.45
CA TYR A 123 20.77 12.38 6.45
C TYR A 123 19.45 12.51 5.67
N PRO A 124 19.47 12.94 4.40
CA PRO A 124 18.24 13.22 3.63
C PRO A 124 17.42 11.96 3.33
N SER A 125 18.04 10.79 3.43
CA SER A 125 17.40 9.49 3.25
C SER A 125 16.49 9.08 4.41
N ILE A 126 16.61 9.72 5.58
CA ILE A 126 15.77 9.44 6.74
C ILE A 126 14.57 10.38 6.68
N LYS A 127 13.37 9.81 6.61
CA LYS A 127 12.11 10.55 6.52
C LYS A 127 11.14 10.03 7.56
N SER A 128 10.41 10.94 8.20
CA SER A 128 9.47 10.62 9.26
C SER A 128 8.06 11.06 8.86
N TYR A 129 7.09 10.27 9.26
CA TYR A 129 5.70 10.43 8.85
C TYR A 129 4.78 10.22 10.04
N ARG A 130 3.61 10.85 9.96
CA ARG A 130 2.49 10.63 10.86
C ARG A 130 1.26 10.26 10.06
N GLY A 131 0.43 9.38 10.57
CA GLY A 131 -0.84 9.04 9.95
C GLY A 131 -1.98 8.83 10.94
N ILE A 132 -3.20 8.95 10.43
CA ILE A 132 -4.45 8.69 11.15
C ILE A 132 -5.20 7.58 10.42
N ASN A 133 -5.68 6.60 11.18
CA ASN A 133 -6.44 5.49 10.60
C ASN A 133 -7.78 6.01 10.03
N LYS A 134 -8.08 5.65 8.78
CA LYS A 134 -9.26 6.12 8.05
C LYS A 134 -10.57 5.62 8.67
N ASN A 135 -10.54 4.43 9.27
CA ASN A 135 -11.70 3.80 9.90
C ASN A 135 -11.81 4.15 11.39
N ASN A 136 -10.69 4.48 12.04
CA ASN A 136 -10.65 4.83 13.46
C ASN A 136 -9.72 6.03 13.72
N LYS A 137 -10.28 7.25 13.75
CA LYS A 137 -9.49 8.48 13.93
C LYS A 137 -8.74 8.60 15.27
N THR A 138 -9.03 7.74 16.25
CA THR A 138 -8.29 7.70 17.53
C THR A 138 -6.98 6.92 17.43
N GLU A 139 -6.82 6.14 16.36
CA GLU A 139 -5.61 5.37 16.10
C GLU A 139 -4.65 6.15 15.22
N ILE A 140 -3.43 6.32 15.72
CA ILE A 140 -2.40 7.17 15.13
C ILE A 140 -1.17 6.31 14.88
N VAL A 141 -0.56 6.45 13.71
CA VAL A 141 0.74 5.86 13.42
C VAL A 141 1.79 6.95 13.32
N ARG A 142 2.99 6.66 13.84
CA ARG A 142 4.22 7.36 13.48
C ARG A 142 5.21 6.35 12.94
N PHE A 143 5.87 6.68 11.84
CA PHE A 143 6.86 5.78 11.26
C PHE A 143 7.99 6.56 10.59
N ASP A 144 9.12 5.88 10.42
CA ASP A 144 10.25 6.37 9.66
C ASP A 144 10.67 5.39 8.57
N LEU A 145 11.25 5.96 7.52
CA LEU A 145 11.98 5.26 6.48
C LEU A 145 13.42 5.74 6.53
N GLY A 146 14.35 4.82 6.70
CA GLY A 146 15.77 5.10 6.72
C GLY A 146 16.59 4.06 5.96
N PRO A 147 17.93 4.15 6.01
CA PRO A 147 18.80 3.14 5.42
C PRO A 147 18.62 1.76 6.05
N TYR A 148 18.11 1.69 7.29
CA TYR A 148 17.85 0.45 8.02
C TYR A 148 16.45 -0.12 7.83
N GLY A 149 15.63 0.49 6.97
CA GLY A 149 14.29 -0.02 6.63
C GLY A 149 13.16 0.86 7.14
N PHE A 150 12.05 0.20 7.49
CA PHE A 150 10.80 0.79 7.94
C PHE A 150 10.57 0.45 9.41
N HIS A 151 10.24 1.46 10.22
CA HIS A 151 9.89 1.30 11.62
C HIS A 151 8.61 2.07 11.91
N ALA A 152 7.64 1.44 12.57
CA ALA A 152 6.36 2.07 12.90
C ALA A 152 6.00 1.88 14.37
N LEU A 153 5.32 2.88 14.91
CA LEU A 153 4.68 2.87 16.21
C LEU A 153 3.21 3.22 16.00
N VAL A 154 2.33 2.29 16.35
CA VAL A 154 0.88 2.49 16.24
C VAL A 154 0.31 2.69 17.65
N TRP A 155 -0.33 3.82 17.88
CA TRP A 155 -1.10 4.10 19.08
C TRP A 155 -2.54 3.65 18.87
N THR A 156 -2.98 2.67 19.66
CA THR A 156 -4.35 2.15 19.66
C THR A 156 -5.03 2.45 21.00
N SER A 157 -6.34 2.19 21.11
CA SER A 157 -7.06 2.25 22.39
C SER A 157 -6.53 1.26 23.44
N LYS A 158 -5.79 0.22 23.01
CA LYS A 158 -5.12 -0.76 23.89
C LYS A 158 -3.69 -0.34 24.27
N GLY A 159 -3.20 0.79 23.77
CA GLY A 159 -1.84 1.29 23.96
C GLY A 159 -0.97 1.20 22.69
N TRP A 160 0.35 1.26 22.87
CA TRP A 160 1.34 1.20 21.77
C TRP A 160 1.51 -0.23 21.22
N SER A 161 1.48 -0.35 19.90
CA SER A 161 1.91 -1.52 19.13
C SER A 161 3.19 -1.18 18.34
N ARG A 162 4.12 -2.13 18.26
CA ARG A 162 5.38 -2.04 17.51
C ARG A 162 5.44 -3.12 16.45
#